data_AF-A0A372QBF3-F1
#
_entry.id   AF-A0A372QBF3-F1
#
_cell.length_a   1.000
_cell.length_b   1.000
_cell.length_c   1.000
_cell.angle_alpha   90.00
_cell.angle_beta   90.00
_cell.angle_gamma   90.00
#
_symmetry.space_group_name_H-M   'P 1'
#
loop_
_entity.id
_entity.type
_entity.pdbx_description
1 polymer ?
#
loop_
_entity_poly.entity_id
_entity_poly.type
_entity_poly.pdbx_seq_one_letter_code
_entity_poly.pdbx_strand_id
1 'polypeptide(L)'
;MPHTVTLIKVKGTEEILGGYNPIIWKYSHGWNKTKDSFIFSFKNNNVKDAIISNITNDLAINCWNIHGPYFGNDIIIYASGGENTDYDCICCKKNQYEKRIRDTEDRFSMDDYEVFQIIKR
;
A
#
# COMPACT_ATOMS: atom_id res chain seq x y z
N MET A 1 18.62 4.22 6.29
CA MET A 1 17.73 3.99 5.15
C MET A 1 16.43 4.76 5.39
N PRO A 2 15.81 5.32 4.35
CA PRO A 2 14.59 6.11 4.50
C PRO A 2 13.39 5.21 4.81
N HIS A 3 12.79 5.41 5.97
CA HIS A 3 11.61 4.70 6.42
C HIS A 3 10.37 5.44 5.94
N THR A 4 9.43 4.78 5.28
CA THR A 4 8.21 5.43 4.77
C THR A 4 6.95 4.77 5.28
N VAL A 5 5.90 5.57 5.46
CA VAL A 5 4.54 5.09 5.69
C VAL A 5 3.62 5.73 4.66
N THR A 6 2.81 4.90 4.00
CA THR A 6 1.77 5.35 3.08
C THR A 6 0.42 5.25 3.77
N LEU A 7 -0.41 6.28 3.62
CA LEU A 7 -1.82 6.30 4.02
C LEU A 7 -2.67 6.49 2.76
N ILE A 8 -3.69 5.67 2.58
CA ILE A 8 -4.64 5.72 1.46
C ILE A 8 -6.04 5.83 2.05
N LYS A 9 -6.76 6.89 1.68
CA LYS A 9 -8.14 7.13 2.12
C LYS A 9 -9.11 6.55 1.10
N VAL A 10 -9.93 5.61 1.54
CA VAL A 10 -10.93 4.97 0.67
C VAL A 10 -12.10 5.94 0.45
N LYS A 11 -12.49 6.13 -0.82
CA LYS A 11 -13.52 7.09 -1.21
C LYS A 11 -14.87 6.72 -0.62
N GLY A 12 -15.52 7.71 0.00
CA GLY A 12 -16.86 7.55 0.56
C GLY A 12 -16.92 6.72 1.85
N THR A 13 -15.79 6.44 2.49
CA THR A 13 -15.73 5.72 3.78
C THR A 13 -14.75 6.38 4.76
N GLU A 14 -14.78 5.94 6.02
CA GLU A 14 -13.79 6.31 7.04
C GLU A 14 -12.64 5.28 7.13
N GLU A 15 -12.45 4.49 6.08
CA GLU A 15 -11.42 3.46 6.02
C GLU A 15 -10.10 4.06 5.53
N ILE A 16 -9.04 3.75 6.28
CA ILE A 16 -7.66 4.04 5.89
C ILE A 16 -6.94 2.71 5.76
N LEU A 17 -6.20 2.56 4.66
CA LEU A 17 -5.29 1.44 4.44
C LEU A 17 -3.94 1.96 3.98
N GLY A 18 -2.92 1.12 4.02
CA GLY A 18 -1.60 1.52 3.60
C GLY A 18 -0.53 0.55 4.04
N GLY A 19 0.69 1.04 4.07
CA GLY A 19 1.82 0.21 4.45
C GLY A 19 3.03 1.02 4.83
N TYR A 20 3.81 0.41 5.70
CA TYR A 20 5.16 0.85 6.04
C TYR A 20 6.16 0.10 5.19
N ASN A 21 7.17 0.81 4.70
CA ASN A 21 8.28 0.20 3.99
C ASN A 21 9.59 0.99 4.20
N PRO A 22 10.72 0.33 4.49
CA PRO A 22 12.04 0.95 4.72
C PRO A 22 12.79 1.32 3.43
N ILE A 23 12.19 1.06 2.28
CA ILE A 23 12.72 1.42 0.96
C ILE A 23 11.81 2.53 0.41
N ILE A 24 12.38 3.64 -0.04
CA ILE A 24 11.60 4.66 -0.74
C ILE A 24 11.02 4.04 -1.99
N TRP A 25 9.75 4.35 -2.24
CA TRP A 25 9.10 4.08 -3.52
C TRP A 25 9.72 4.97 -4.61
N LYS A 26 10.78 4.46 -5.25
CA LYS A 26 11.47 5.08 -6.37
C LYS A 26 11.43 4.10 -7.53
N TYR A 27 11.18 4.60 -8.73
CA TYR A 27 11.18 3.81 -9.96
C TYR A 27 12.42 2.90 -10.06
N SER A 28 12.17 1.61 -10.22
CA SER A 28 13.23 0.59 -10.27
C SER A 28 12.90 -0.56 -11.25
N HIS A 29 11.95 -0.35 -12.17
CA HIS A 29 11.53 -1.35 -13.16
C HIS A 29 11.11 -2.72 -12.56
N GLY A 30 10.55 -2.74 -11.35
CA GLY A 30 10.09 -3.99 -10.74
C GLY A 30 9.99 -3.98 -9.22
N TRP A 31 10.21 -5.16 -8.64
CA TRP A 31 10.03 -5.43 -7.21
C TRP A 31 11.24 -5.04 -6.39
N ASN A 32 11.01 -4.30 -5.30
CA ASN A 32 12.00 -4.12 -4.24
C ASN A 32 11.71 -5.07 -3.09
N LYS A 33 12.79 -5.68 -2.58
CA LYS A 33 12.71 -6.72 -1.58
C LYS A 33 13.07 -6.27 -0.19
N THR A 34 12.26 -6.62 0.80
CA THR A 34 12.58 -6.43 2.22
C THR A 34 11.74 -7.36 3.09
N LYS A 35 12.24 -7.68 4.29
CA LYS A 35 11.50 -8.40 5.32
C LYS A 35 10.89 -7.46 6.36
N ASP A 36 11.28 -6.20 6.35
CA ASP A 36 10.83 -5.20 7.32
C ASP A 36 9.69 -4.36 6.71
N SER A 37 8.68 -5.01 6.12
CA SER A 37 7.51 -4.33 5.55
C SER A 37 6.23 -4.86 6.21
N PHE A 38 5.25 -3.98 6.41
CA PHE A 38 3.91 -4.38 6.82
C PHE A 38 2.86 -3.50 6.15
N ILE A 39 1.71 -4.09 5.87
CA ILE A 39 0.51 -3.37 5.44
C ILE A 39 -0.50 -3.33 6.58
N PHE A 40 -1.39 -2.34 6.55
CA PHE A 40 -2.41 -2.18 7.55
C PHE A 40 -3.72 -1.65 6.97
N SER A 41 -4.79 -1.84 7.74
CA SER A 41 -6.06 -1.15 7.56
C SER A 41 -6.74 -0.89 8.90
N PHE A 42 -7.53 0.17 8.96
CA PHE A 42 -8.42 0.48 10.08
C PHE A 42 -9.58 1.33 9.61
N LYS A 43 -10.65 1.39 10.41
CA LYS A 43 -11.88 2.14 10.11
C LYS A 43 -12.22 3.06 11.26
N ASN A 44 -13.03 4.08 11.00
CA ASN A 44 -13.59 5.00 11.99
C ASN A 44 -12.52 5.68 12.85
N ASN A 45 -11.34 5.93 12.27
CA ASN A 45 -10.17 6.46 12.96
C ASN A 45 -9.75 5.68 14.22
N ASN A 46 -10.16 4.42 14.36
CA ASN A 46 -9.80 3.57 15.50
C ASN A 46 -8.60 2.67 15.18
N VAL A 47 -7.41 3.16 15.48
CA VAL A 47 -6.16 2.40 15.29
C VAL A 47 -6.03 1.18 16.21
N LYS A 48 -6.84 1.07 17.28
CA LYS A 48 -6.77 -0.09 18.18
C LYS A 48 -7.28 -1.38 17.54
N ASP A 49 -8.19 -1.23 16.57
CA ASP A 49 -8.76 -2.35 15.82
C ASP A 49 -8.03 -2.54 14.47
N ALA A 50 -6.85 -1.94 14.31
CA ALA A 50 -6.11 -2.03 13.07
C ALA A 50 -5.69 -3.47 12.79
N ILE A 51 -5.93 -3.90 11.56
CA ILE A 51 -5.33 -5.12 11.04
C ILE A 51 -3.92 -4.75 10.62
N ILE A 52 -2.93 -5.38 11.25
CA ILE A 52 -1.52 -5.29 10.83
C ILE A 52 -1.13 -6.64 10.23
N SER A 53 -0.57 -6.59 9.02
CA SER A 53 -0.16 -7.74 8.23
C SER A 53 1.31 -7.57 7.83
N ASN A 54 2.19 -8.32 8.49
CA ASN A 54 3.61 -8.35 8.17
C ASN A 54 3.89 -9.12 6.87
N ILE A 55 4.96 -8.74 6.17
CA ILE A 55 5.38 -9.44 4.97
C ILE A 55 5.85 -10.87 5.31
N THR A 56 5.37 -11.87 4.56
CA THR A 56 5.81 -13.27 4.73
C THR A 56 6.85 -13.66 3.69
N ASN A 57 6.72 -13.12 2.49
CA ASN A 57 7.71 -13.23 1.42
C ASN A 57 8.58 -11.98 1.38
N ASP A 58 9.46 -11.83 0.39
CA ASP A 58 10.33 -10.66 0.32
C ASP A 58 9.91 -9.63 -0.74
N LEU A 59 8.92 -9.88 -1.61
CA LEU A 59 8.47 -8.93 -2.65
C LEU A 59 7.58 -7.82 -2.08
N ALA A 60 8.18 -6.85 -1.38
CA ALA A 60 7.47 -5.87 -0.56
C ALA A 60 6.71 -4.81 -1.36
N ILE A 61 7.39 -4.14 -2.29
CA ILE A 61 6.81 -3.04 -3.08
C ILE A 61 7.14 -3.19 -4.56
N ASN A 62 6.23 -2.76 -5.43
CA ASN A 62 6.42 -2.75 -6.87
C ASN A 62 6.55 -1.31 -7.39
N CYS A 63 7.66 -1.03 -8.07
CA CYS A 63 8.08 0.30 -8.49
C CYS A 63 8.14 0.43 -10.02
N TRP A 64 7.06 0.05 -10.71
CA TRP A 64 6.81 0.44 -12.10
C TRP A 64 6.33 1.88 -12.19
N ASN A 65 6.58 2.50 -13.35
CA ASN A 65 6.19 3.85 -13.75
C ASN A 65 4.68 4.12 -13.69
N ILE A 66 3.86 3.10 -13.93
CA ILE A 66 2.39 3.21 -13.90
C ILE A 66 1.77 2.83 -12.55
N HIS A 67 2.59 2.37 -11.60
CA HIS A 67 2.10 1.98 -10.28
C HIS A 67 1.98 3.20 -9.37
N GLY A 68 1.16 3.08 -8.34
CA GLY A 68 1.19 3.94 -7.16
C GLY A 68 1.85 3.21 -5.99
N PRO A 69 1.39 3.45 -4.75
CA PRO A 69 1.81 2.67 -3.59
C PRO A 69 1.35 1.20 -3.68
N TYR A 70 2.17 0.38 -4.35
CA TYR A 70 1.86 -1.00 -4.69
C TYR A 70 2.62 -1.94 -3.76
N PHE A 71 1.92 -2.59 -2.81
CA PHE A 71 2.52 -3.47 -1.81
C PHE A 71 2.18 -4.94 -2.11
N GLY A 72 3.18 -5.77 -2.43
CA GLY A 72 3.05 -7.24 -2.48
C GLY A 72 2.00 -7.87 -3.42
N ASN A 73 1.32 -7.11 -4.28
CA ASN A 73 0.02 -7.53 -4.85
C ASN A 73 -1.08 -7.73 -3.80
N ASP A 74 -0.90 -7.22 -2.58
CA ASP A 74 -1.87 -7.20 -1.49
C ASP A 74 -2.57 -5.82 -1.42
N ILE A 75 -1.84 -4.75 -1.75
CA ILE A 75 -2.40 -3.44 -2.11
C ILE A 75 -1.96 -3.18 -3.55
N ILE A 76 -2.93 -3.17 -4.47
CA ILE A 76 -2.72 -2.98 -5.90
C ILE A 76 -3.24 -1.60 -6.25
N ILE A 77 -2.36 -0.72 -6.74
CA ILE A 77 -2.69 0.62 -7.21
C ILE A 77 -1.89 0.87 -8.48
N TYR A 78 -2.56 1.04 -9.61
CA TYR A 78 -1.93 1.43 -10.87
C TYR A 78 -2.90 2.19 -11.79
N ALA A 79 -2.33 2.85 -12.78
CA ALA A 79 -3.05 3.57 -13.81
C ALA A 79 -3.09 2.74 -15.10
N SER A 80 -4.28 2.31 -15.52
CA SER A 80 -4.45 1.47 -16.72
C SER A 80 -4.21 2.24 -18.02
N GLY A 81 -4.40 3.56 -18.00
CA GLY A 81 -4.18 4.47 -19.13
C GLY A 81 -2.72 4.80 -19.43
N GLY A 82 -1.77 4.27 -18.65
CA GLY A 82 -0.34 4.50 -18.81
C GLY A 82 0.20 5.60 -17.90
N GLU A 83 1.40 6.07 -18.22
CA GLU A 83 2.06 7.14 -17.45
C GLU A 83 1.24 8.43 -17.52
N ASN A 84 1.20 9.18 -16.40
CA ASN A 84 0.50 10.46 -16.26
C ASN A 84 -1.04 10.39 -16.34
N THR A 85 -1.62 9.22 -16.11
CA THR A 85 -3.07 9.08 -15.88
C THR A 85 -3.35 8.81 -14.41
N ASP A 86 -4.56 9.16 -13.96
CA ASP A 86 -4.99 8.90 -12.60
C ASP A 86 -5.05 7.40 -12.31
N TYR A 87 -4.77 7.01 -11.06
CA TYR A 87 -4.91 5.63 -10.63
C TYR A 87 -6.38 5.21 -10.63
N ASP A 88 -6.71 4.27 -11.51
CA ASP A 88 -8.08 3.79 -11.76
C ASP A 88 -8.26 2.30 -11.39
N CYS A 89 -7.15 1.61 -11.13
CA CYS A 89 -7.15 0.20 -10.75
C CYS A 89 -6.64 0.05 -9.33
N ILE A 90 -7.58 0.01 -8.39
CA ILE A 90 -7.32 -0.11 -6.96
C ILE A 90 -8.08 -1.31 -6.39
N CYS A 91 -7.37 -2.26 -5.78
CA CYS A 91 -7.98 -3.34 -5.00
C CYS A 91 -7.00 -3.90 -3.95
N CYS A 92 -7.53 -4.70 -3.02
CA CYS A 92 -6.71 -5.43 -2.05
C CYS A 92 -6.87 -6.93 -2.23
N LYS A 93 -5.80 -7.69 -1.95
CA LYS A 93 -5.78 -9.15 -1.95
C LYS A 93 -4.92 -9.66 -0.79
N LYS A 94 -4.81 -10.97 -0.64
CA LYS A 94 -3.79 -11.60 0.21
C LYS A 94 -2.84 -12.39 -0.66
N ASN A 95 -1.58 -11.99 -0.69
CA ASN A 95 -0.52 -12.61 -1.47
C ASN A 95 0.81 -12.72 -0.70
N GLN A 96 1.57 -11.62 -0.57
CA GLN A 96 2.90 -11.59 0.05
C GLN A 96 2.88 -11.26 1.54
N TYR A 97 1.76 -10.76 2.07
CA TYR A 97 1.60 -10.42 3.48
C TYR A 97 0.73 -11.47 4.21
N GLU A 98 0.89 -11.57 5.53
CA GLU A 98 0.37 -12.68 6.34
C GLU A 98 -1.17 -12.76 6.38
N LYS A 99 -1.84 -11.60 6.43
CA LYS A 99 -3.29 -11.44 6.62
C LYS A 99 -3.90 -10.60 5.50
N ARG A 100 -5.16 -10.89 5.20
CA ARG A 100 -6.05 -9.96 4.46
C ARG A 100 -6.25 -8.70 5.29
N ILE A 101 -6.20 -7.54 4.65
CA ILE A 101 -6.52 -6.24 5.28
C ILE A 101 -7.91 -5.71 4.88
N ARG A 102 -8.60 -6.39 3.95
CA ARG A 102 -9.99 -6.12 3.58
C ARG A 102 -10.74 -7.44 3.42
N ASP A 103 -12.05 -7.39 3.67
CA ASP A 103 -12.94 -8.57 3.59
C ASP A 103 -13.23 -9.00 2.15
N THR A 104 -13.15 -8.06 1.20
CA THR A 104 -13.38 -8.28 -0.24
C THR A 104 -12.15 -7.91 -1.07
N GLU A 105 -12.04 -8.54 -2.24
CA GLU A 105 -11.05 -8.23 -3.29
C GLU A 105 -11.62 -7.33 -4.40
N ASP A 106 -12.84 -6.82 -4.21
CA ASP A 106 -13.50 -5.90 -5.13
C ASP A 106 -12.68 -4.62 -5.34
N ARG A 107 -12.87 -4.02 -6.51
CA ARG A 107 -12.27 -2.71 -6.82
C ARG A 107 -12.95 -1.62 -6.02
N PHE A 108 -12.17 -0.62 -5.63
CA PHE A 108 -12.67 0.59 -4.99
C PHE A 108 -11.98 1.83 -5.55
N SER A 109 -12.43 3.01 -5.13
CA SER A 109 -11.77 4.28 -5.43
C SER A 109 -11.17 4.87 -4.17
N MET A 110 -10.15 5.70 -4.31
CA MET A 110 -9.57 6.47 -3.20
C MET A 110 -9.91 7.96 -3.34
N ASP A 111 -9.98 8.66 -2.21
CA ASP A 111 -10.07 10.13 -2.19
C ASP A 111 -8.67 10.76 -2.31
N ASP A 112 -7.69 10.19 -1.59
CA ASP A 112 -6.33 10.71 -1.55
C ASP A 112 -5.35 9.62 -1.06
N TYR A 113 -4.06 9.86 -1.25
CA TYR A 113 -2.97 9.11 -0.63
C TYR A 113 -1.83 10.03 -0.22
N GLU A 114 -1.21 9.74 0.92
CA GLU A 114 -0.09 10.50 1.45
C GLU A 114 1.07 9.56 1.79
N VAL A 115 2.29 9.99 1.50
CA VAL A 115 3.52 9.24 1.80
C VAL A 115 4.40 10.07 2.72
N PHE A 116 4.69 9.54 3.91
CA PHE A 116 5.50 10.21 4.92
C PHE A 116 6.84 9.50 5.10
N GLN A 117 7.91 10.29 5.21
CA GLN A 117 9.21 9.79 5.64
C GLN A 117 9.36 9.87 7.16
N ILE A 118 9.73 8.76 7.79
CA ILE A 118 10.01 8.66 9.21
C ILE A 118 11.48 8.99 9.46
N ILE A 119 11.72 10.04 10.26
CA ILE A 119 13.06 10.50 10.67
C ILE A 119 13.25 10.13 12.13
N LYS A 120 14.31 9.37 12.45
CA LYS A 120 14.69 9.10 13.84
C LYS A 120 15.17 10.40 14.48
N ARG A 121 14.68 10.67 15.69
CA ARG A 121 15.21 11.73 16.56
C ARG A 121 16.38 11.23 17.37
#